data_AF-A0A3B9F406-F1
#
_entry.id   AF-A0A3B9F406-F1
#
_cell.length_a   1.000
_cell.length_b   1.000
_cell.length_c   1.000
_cell.angle_alpha   90.00
_cell.angle_beta   90.00
_cell.angle_gamma   90.00
#
_symmetry.space_group_name_H-M   'P 1'
#
loop_
_entity.id
_entity.type
_entity.pdbx_description
1 polymer ?
#
loop_
_entity_poly.entity_id
_entity_poly.type
_entity_poly.pdbx_seq_one_letter_code
_entity_poly.pdbx_strand_id
1 'polypeptide(L)' 'PYSINNSDALFNLGAALSAVQDKTNGVYIAMNGQVFDFDKVEKNKALGIFENT' A
#
# COMPACT_ATOMS: atom_id res chain seq x y z
N PRO A 1 3.16 -3.47 -13.49
CA PRO A 1 4.19 -2.43 -13.74
C PRO A 1 3.49 -1.11 -14.02
N TYR A 2 4.09 0.04 -13.67
CA TYR A 2 3.43 1.34 -13.84
C TYR A 2 3.05 1.65 -15.31
N SER A 3 3.76 1.05 -16.26
CA SER A 3 3.55 1.22 -17.70
C SER A 3 2.39 0.39 -18.29
N ILE A 4 1.73 -0.45 -17.49
CA ILE A 4 0.58 -1.24 -17.95
C ILE A 4 -0.70 -0.40 -17.76
N ASN A 5 -1.58 -0.41 -18.76
CA ASN A 5 -2.89 0.23 -18.66
C ASN A 5 -3.68 -0.30 -17.46
N ASN A 6 -4.35 0.59 -16.74
CA ASN A 6 -5.08 0.31 -15.48
C ASN A 6 -4.21 -0.28 -14.36
N SER A 7 -2.89 -0.01 -14.37
CA SER A 7 -2.03 -0.30 -13.22
C SER A 7 -2.40 0.60 -12.02
N ASP A 8 -2.47 0.00 -10.84
CA ASP A 8 -2.68 0.68 -9.55
C ASP A 8 -1.40 1.38 -9.03
N ALA A 9 -0.25 1.15 -9.66
CA ALA A 9 1.05 1.69 -9.25
C ALA A 9 1.07 3.21 -8.95
N LEU A 10 0.49 4.05 -9.81
CA LEU A 10 0.47 5.51 -9.57
C LEU A 10 -0.41 5.89 -8.38
N PHE A 11 -1.52 5.17 -8.19
CA PHE A 11 -2.40 5.38 -7.04
C PHE A 11 -1.71 4.97 -5.73
N ASN A 12 -1.06 3.79 -5.70
CA ASN A 12 -0.29 3.35 -4.53
C ASN A 12 0.90 4.27 -4.23
N LEU A 13 1.56 4.83 -5.26
CA LEU A 13 2.60 5.85 -5.08
C LEU A 13 2.03 7.12 -4.45
N GLY A 14 0.88 7.61 -4.95
CA GLY A 14 0.19 8.76 -4.37
C GLY A 14 -0.16 8.52 -2.89
N ALA A 15 -0.69 7.34 -2.56
CA ALA A 15 -0.97 6.96 -1.18
C ALA A 15 0.29 6.94 -0.30
N ALA A 16 1.41 6.43 -0.81
CA ALA A 16 2.69 6.44 -0.08
C ALA A 16 3.21 7.87 0.17
N LEU A 17 3.10 8.75 -0.82
CA LEU A 17 3.46 10.16 -0.69
C LEU A 17 2.55 10.92 0.29
N SER A 18 1.27 10.58 0.38
CA SER A 18 0.40 11.13 1.43
C SER A 18 0.76 10.58 2.81
N ALA A 19 1.02 9.28 2.92
CA ALA A 19 1.34 8.60 4.18
C ALA A 19 2.61 9.14 4.84
N VAL A 20 3.67 9.40 4.06
CA VAL A 20 4.93 9.92 4.60
C VAL A 20 4.81 11.32 5.20
N GLN A 21 3.79 12.09 4.80
CA GLN A 21 3.53 13.43 5.33
C GLN A 21 2.71 13.41 6.63
N ASP A 22 1.90 12.37 6.84
CA ASP A 22 0.94 12.27 7.96
C ASP A 22 1.41 11.33 9.08
N LYS A 23 2.17 10.28 8.74
CA LYS A 23 2.59 9.25 9.69
C LYS A 23 3.85 9.64 10.46
N THR A 24 3.92 9.21 11.71
CA THR A 24 5.17 9.26 12.48
C THR A 24 6.21 8.31 11.89
N ASN A 25 7.49 8.58 12.16
CA ASN A 25 8.59 7.73 11.74
C ASN A 25 8.32 6.25 12.05
N GLY A 26 8.46 5.40 11.03
CA GLY A 26 8.14 3.97 11.11
C GLY A 26 8.26 3.30 9.74
N VAL A 27 7.87 2.03 9.67
CA VAL A 27 7.84 1.25 8.43
C VAL A 27 6.40 0.90 8.11
N TYR A 28 5.94 1.27 6.93
CA TYR A 28 4.54 1.12 6.51
C TYR A 28 4.45 0.55 5.09
N ILE A 29 3.31 -0.05 4.78
CA ILE A 29 2.95 -0.51 3.43
C ILE A 29 1.75 0.31 2.94
N ALA A 30 1.86 0.97 1.79
CA ALA A 30 0.76 1.66 1.12
C ALA A 30 0.30 0.86 -0.10
N MET A 31 -0.81 0.12 0.05
CA MET A 31 -1.35 -0.76 -0.99
C MET A 31 -2.88 -0.82 -0.89
N ASN A 32 -3.55 -1.05 -2.03
CA ASN A 32 -5.01 -1.20 -2.10
C ASN A 32 -5.79 -0.01 -1.49
N GLY A 33 -5.22 1.20 -1.54
CA GLY A 33 -5.83 2.42 -0.98
C GLY A 33 -5.78 2.51 0.54
N GLN A 34 -5.00 1.67 1.20
CA GLN A 34 -4.81 1.66 2.65
C GLN A 34 -3.32 1.78 3.02
N VAL A 35 -3.06 2.18 4.25
CA VAL A 35 -1.71 2.25 4.84
C VAL A 35 -1.68 1.33 6.05
N PHE A 36 -0.79 0.35 6.02
CA PHE A 36 -0.64 -0.66 7.05
C PHE A 36 0.68 -0.51 7.79
N ASP A 37 0.72 -0.90 9.07
CA ASP A 37 1.98 -1.15 9.76
C ASP A 37 2.66 -2.39 9.13
N PHE A 38 3.98 -2.34 8.93
CA PHE A 38 4.69 -3.43 8.22
C PHE A 38 4.57 -4.81 8.89
N ASP A 39 4.31 -4.83 10.20
CA ASP A 39 4.18 -6.01 11.04
C ASP A 39 2.73 -6.45 11.28
N LYS A 40 1.74 -5.71 10.75
CA LYS A 40 0.31 -5.99 10.92
C LYS A 40 -0.42 -6.15 9.59
N VAL A 41 0.24 -6.74 8.61
CA VAL A 41 -0.29 -6.86 7.26
C VAL A 41 0.14 -8.16 6.60
N GLU A 42 -0.81 -8.82 5.94
CA GLU A 42 -0.57 -10.01 5.15
C GLU A 42 -1.11 -9.84 3.72
N LYS A 43 -0.45 -10.46 2.75
CA LYS A 43 -0.97 -10.54 1.38
C LYS A 43 -1.89 -11.73 1.24
N ASN A 44 -3.19 -11.46 1.11
CA ASN A 44 -4.17 -12.44 0.69
C ASN A 44 -3.96 -12.79 -0.80
N LYS A 45 -3.26 -13.89 -1.05
CA LYS A 45 -2.91 -14.30 -2.43
C LYS A 45 -4.13 -14.76 -3.24
N ALA A 46 -5.17 -15.26 -2.58
CA ALA A 46 -6.39 -15.71 -3.25
C ALA A 46 -7.17 -14.50 -3.80
N LEU A 47 -7.22 -13.40 -3.04
CA LEU A 47 -7.92 -12.17 -3.42
C LEU A 47 -7.02 -11.16 -4.15
N GLY A 48 -5.70 -11.31 -4.06
CA GLY A 48 -4.74 -10.39 -4.64
C GLY A 48 -4.61 -9.05 -3.92
N ILE A 49 -5.01 -8.98 -2.64
CA ILE A 49 -5.00 -7.77 -1.82
C ILE A 49 -4.12 -7.92 -0.57
N PHE A 50 -3.76 -6.79 0.04
CA PHE A 50 -3.22 -6.72 1.39
C PHE A 50 -4.35 -6.51 2.39
N GLU A 51 -4.28 -7.18 3.52
CA GLU A 51 -5.25 -7.10 4.61
C GLU A 51 -4.53 -7.06 5.97
N ASN A 52 -5.20 -6.52 6.99
CA ASN A 52 -4.64 -6.54 8.34
C ASN A 52 -4.59 -7.99 8.86
N THR A 53 -3.48 -8.33 9.52
CA THR A 53 -3.34 -9.58 10.28
C THR A 53 -4.15 -9.56 11.57
#